data_AF-A0A965FCZ0-F1
#
_entry.id   AF-A0A965FCZ0-F1
#
_cell.length_a   1.000
_cell.length_b   1.000
_cell.length_c   1.000
_cell.angle_alpha   90.00
_cell.angle_beta   90.00
_cell.angle_gamma   90.00
#
_symmetry.space_group_name_H-M   'P 1'
#
loop_
_entity.id
_entity.type
_entity.pdbx_description
1 polymer ?
#
loop_
_entity_poly.entity_id
_entity_poly.type
_entity_poly.pdbx_seq_one_letter_code
_entity_poly.pdbx_strand_id
1 'polypeptide(L)'
;TEYDCQGLELDAVGLAWGGDFRRDVGQWQARRFVGDHWQIVRSAEEQRYILNTYRVLLTRARYETIIWVPPGSATDEPFQDITRPAAEMDAIAEFLLAAGARALESFHANAETLPILAQLL
;
A
#
# COMPACT_ATOMS: atom_id res chain seq x y z
N THR A 1 13.42 -3.11 10.95
CA THR A 1 11.92 -3.09 11.04
C THR A 1 11.47 -1.81 11.70
N GLU A 2 10.75 -0.93 10.99
CA GLU A 2 10.17 0.40 11.38
C GLU A 2 11.10 1.43 12.10
N TYR A 3 12.20 0.98 12.70
CA TYR A 3 13.16 1.72 13.51
C TYR A 3 14.54 1.89 12.84
N ASP A 4 14.81 1.23 11.70
CA ASP A 4 16.06 1.41 10.92
C ASP A 4 16.06 2.67 10.05
N CYS A 5 14.95 3.42 10.03
CA CYS A 5 14.76 4.60 9.17
C CYS A 5 14.82 5.91 9.97
N GLN A 6 15.31 5.91 11.21
CA GLN A 6 15.59 7.15 11.95
C GLN A 6 16.96 7.70 11.54
N GLY A 7 16.96 8.86 10.86
CA GLY A 7 18.17 9.52 10.38
C GLY A 7 18.48 9.32 8.89
N LEU A 8 17.71 8.47 8.20
CA LEU A 8 17.73 8.37 6.75
C LEU A 8 16.64 9.27 6.18
N GLU A 9 17.07 10.36 5.58
CA GLU A 9 16.20 11.15 4.73
C GLU A 9 16.12 10.45 3.37
N LEU A 10 14.99 9.79 3.09
CA LEU A 10 14.79 9.01 1.87
C LEU A 10 14.32 9.92 0.74
N ASP A 11 15.08 9.96 -0.35
CA ASP A 11 14.75 10.79 -1.53
C ASP A 11 13.43 10.34 -2.18
N ALA A 12 13.27 9.03 -2.32
CA ALA A 12 12.04 8.38 -2.76
C ALA A 12 11.67 7.21 -1.84
N VAL A 13 10.37 6.95 -1.70
CA VAL A 13 9.83 5.85 -0.89
C VAL A 13 8.79 5.06 -1.68
N GLY A 14 8.83 3.73 -1.58
CA GLY A 14 7.75 2.85 -1.99
C GLY A 14 6.85 2.48 -0.80
N LEU A 15 5.54 2.66 -0.94
CA LEU A 15 4.53 2.22 0.02
C LEU A 15 3.64 1.17 -0.63
N ALA A 16 3.72 -0.07 -0.16
CA ALA A 16 2.75 -1.11 -0.48
C ALA A 16 1.55 -0.99 0.47
N TRP A 17 0.37 -0.73 -0.06
CA TRP A 17 -0.83 -0.58 0.75
C TRP A 17 -1.38 -1.93 1.21
N GLY A 18 -1.69 -2.05 2.50
CA GLY A 18 -2.18 -3.29 3.12
C GLY A 18 -3.69 -3.32 3.34
N GLY A 19 -4.23 -4.51 3.60
CA GLY A 19 -5.63 -4.70 3.98
C GLY A 19 -5.95 -4.25 5.42
N ASP A 20 -4.95 -3.92 6.23
CA ASP A 20 -5.08 -3.46 7.60
C ASP A 20 -5.68 -2.05 7.71
N PHE A 21 -5.66 -1.26 6.62
CA PHE A 21 -6.24 0.07 6.60
C PHE A 21 -7.05 0.30 5.33
N ARG A 22 -8.37 0.08 5.41
CA ARG A 22 -9.28 0.20 4.26
C ARG A 22 -10.13 1.46 4.31
N ARG A 23 -10.72 1.79 3.16
CA ARG A 23 -11.73 2.84 3.06
C ARG A 23 -13.12 2.21 2.89
N ASP A 24 -14.04 2.52 3.80
CA ASP A 24 -15.39 1.98 3.88
C ASP A 24 -16.41 3.12 4.02
N VAL A 25 -17.36 3.22 3.08
CA VAL A 25 -18.42 4.27 3.05
C VAL A 25 -17.91 5.68 3.35
N GLY A 26 -16.76 6.05 2.77
CA GLY A 26 -16.18 7.37 2.98
C GLY A 26 -15.29 7.54 4.21
N GLN A 27 -15.21 6.53 5.06
CA GLN A 27 -14.45 6.53 6.32
C GLN A 27 -13.25 5.59 6.24
N TRP A 28 -12.21 5.91 7.02
CA TRP A 28 -11.07 5.02 7.21
C TRP A 28 -11.37 4.00 8.31
N GLN A 29 -11.02 2.74 8.08
CA GLN A 29 -11.23 1.66 9.03
C GLN A 29 -9.98 0.81 9.19
N ALA A 30 -9.48 0.77 10.42
CA ALA A 30 -8.37 -0.07 10.81
C ALA A 30 -8.83 -1.50 11.09
N ARG A 31 -8.06 -2.46 10.59
CA ARG A 31 -8.28 -3.89 10.71
C ARG A 31 -6.98 -4.57 11.11
N ARG A 32 -7.11 -5.74 11.70
CA ARG A 32 -6.01 -6.66 11.96
C ARG A 32 -6.32 -8.00 11.32
N PHE A 33 -5.29 -8.66 10.82
CA PHE A 33 -5.45 -9.99 10.26
C PHE A 33 -5.38 -11.02 11.39
N VAL A 34 -6.40 -11.88 11.50
CA VAL A 34 -6.49 -12.89 12.57
C VAL A 34 -6.93 -14.20 11.94
N GLY A 35 -6.05 -15.21 12.00
CA GLY A 35 -6.29 -16.49 11.35
C GLY A 35 -6.27 -16.33 9.83
N ASP A 36 -7.45 -16.33 9.23
CA ASP A 36 -7.69 -16.30 7.78
C ASP A 36 -8.53 -15.09 7.32
N HIS A 37 -8.88 -14.17 8.23
CA HIS A 37 -9.76 -13.04 7.91
C HIS A 37 -9.36 -11.75 8.61
N TRP A 38 -9.89 -10.65 8.08
CA TRP A 38 -9.75 -9.33 8.69
C TRP A 38 -10.79 -9.10 9.79
N GLN A 39 -10.33 -8.59 10.94
CA GLN A 39 -11.19 -8.14 12.03
C GLN A 39 -11.06 -6.64 12.24
N ILE A 40 -12.17 -5.96 12.46
CA ILE A 40 -12.18 -4.53 12.79
C ILE A 40 -11.49 -4.30 14.14
N VAL A 41 -10.51 -3.40 14.16
CA VAL A 41 -9.85 -2.97 15.39
C VAL A 41 -10.81 -2.09 16.17
N ARG A 42 -11.14 -2.47 17.40
CA ARG A 42 -12.05 -1.69 18.28
C ARG A 42 -11.33 -0.78 19.26
N SER A 43 -10.05 -1.05 19.54
CA SER A 43 -9.24 -0.20 20.42
C SER A 43 -8.92 1.12 19.73
N ALA A 44 -9.32 2.24 20.35
CA ALA A 44 -9.01 3.57 19.82
C ALA A 44 -7.49 3.88 19.81
N GLU A 45 -6.72 3.22 20.67
CA GLU A 45 -5.26 3.31 20.65
C GLU A 45 -4.69 2.61 19.42
N GLU A 46 -5.11 1.37 19.15
CA GLU A 46 -4.62 0.57 18.02
C GLU A 46 -5.08 1.14 16.67
N GLN A 47 -6.33 1.64 16.58
CA GLN A 47 -6.79 2.37 15.39
C GLN A 47 -5.89 3.58 15.07
N ARG A 48 -5.53 4.34 16.11
CA ARG A 48 -4.67 5.52 15.97
C ARG A 48 -3.24 5.14 15.66
N TYR A 49 -2.75 4.02 16.19
CA TYR A 49 -1.45 3.47 15.83
C TYR A 49 -1.40 3.17 14.32
N ILE A 50 -2.33 2.39 13.78
CA ILE A 50 -2.40 2.07 12.33
C ILE A 50 -2.52 3.35 11.50
N LEU A 51 -3.43 4.25 11.84
CA LEU A 51 -3.57 5.53 11.13
C LEU A 51 -2.24 6.32 11.13
N ASN A 52 -1.55 6.39 12.26
CA ASN A 52 -0.30 7.12 12.37
C ASN A 52 0.82 6.46 11.58
N THR A 53 0.88 5.13 11.51
CA THR A 53 1.81 4.41 10.64
C THR A 53 1.66 4.88 9.20
N TYR A 54 0.44 4.89 8.65
CA TYR A 54 0.20 5.37 7.29
C TYR A 54 0.53 6.87 7.11
N ARG A 55 0.16 7.73 8.08
CA ARG A 55 0.53 9.17 8.03
C ARG A 55 2.04 9.37 7.99
N VAL A 56 2.79 8.62 8.81
CA VAL A 56 4.24 8.66 8.84
C VAL A 56 4.79 8.18 7.51
N LEU A 57 4.40 6.99 7.04
CA LEU A 57 4.90 6.40 5.79
C LEU A 57 4.66 7.30 4.57
N LEU A 58 3.45 7.87 4.46
CA LEU A 58 3.07 8.76 3.35
C LEU A 58 3.84 10.09 3.34
N THR A 59 4.47 10.47 4.47
CA THR A 59 5.22 11.72 4.61
C THR A 59 6.73 11.51 4.73
N ARG A 60 7.23 10.28 4.56
CA ARG A 60 8.67 9.98 4.71
C ARG A 60 9.53 10.43 3.54
N ALA A 61 8.99 10.47 2.32
CA ALA A 61 9.78 10.83 1.15
C ALA A 61 10.06 12.34 1.10
N ARG A 62 11.26 12.70 0.65
CA ARG A 62 11.65 14.10 0.38
C ARG A 62 11.11 14.60 -0.94
N TYR A 63 11.19 13.76 -1.97
CA TYR A 63 10.80 14.12 -3.33
C TYR A 63 9.60 13.31 -3.79
N GLU A 64 9.66 11.98 -3.71
CA GLU A 64 8.67 11.12 -4.38
C GLU A 64 8.18 9.96 -3.51
N THR A 65 6.87 9.80 -3.41
CA THR A 65 6.24 8.62 -2.80
C THR A 65 5.54 7.82 -3.91
N ILE A 66 6.01 6.61 -4.15
CA ILE A 66 5.36 5.64 -5.04
C ILE A 66 4.44 4.77 -4.18
N ILE A 67 3.13 4.86 -4.41
CA ILE A 67 2.14 4.06 -3.69
C ILE A 67 1.68 2.93 -4.61
N TRP A 68 1.86 1.69 -4.14
CA TRP A 68 1.33 0.52 -4.80
C TRP A 68 0.10 0.02 -4.04
N VAL A 69 -1.05 0.06 -4.72
CA VAL A 69 -2.27 -0.61 -4.26
C VAL A 69 -2.36 -1.92 -5.04
N PRO A 70 -2.35 -3.08 -4.37
CA PRO A 70 -2.42 -4.35 -5.09
C PRO A 70 -3.78 -4.51 -5.78
N PRO A 71 -3.84 -5.11 -6.98
CA PRO A 71 -5.11 -5.56 -7.55
C PRO A 71 -5.81 -6.48 -6.55
N GLY A 72 -7.09 -6.25 -6.29
CA GLY A 72 -7.87 -7.17 -5.47
C GLY A 72 -8.41 -8.35 -6.26
N SER A 73 -8.78 -9.40 -5.54
CA SER A 73 -9.40 -10.60 -6.09
C SER A 73 -10.90 -10.40 -6.22
N ALA A 74 -11.43 -10.69 -7.40
CA ALA A 74 -12.83 -10.55 -7.70
C ALA A 74 -13.65 -11.73 -7.13
N THR A 75 -14.91 -11.47 -6.80
CA THR A 75 -15.79 -12.46 -6.15
C THR A 75 -16.19 -13.62 -7.06
N ASP A 76 -16.03 -13.47 -8.37
CA ASP A 76 -16.34 -14.46 -9.40
C ASP A 76 -15.11 -15.28 -9.82
N GLU A 77 -13.93 -15.05 -9.24
CA GLU A 77 -12.72 -15.81 -9.54
C GLU A 77 -12.72 -17.21 -8.88
N PRO A 78 -12.32 -18.28 -9.61
CA PRO A 78 -12.26 -19.64 -9.06
C PRO A 78 -11.31 -19.82 -7.87
N PHE A 79 -10.27 -18.98 -7.78
CA PHE A 79 -9.26 -18.99 -6.72
C PHE A 79 -9.26 -17.64 -5.99
N GLN A 80 -10.41 -17.27 -5.43
CA GLN A 80 -10.59 -15.99 -4.77
C GLN A 80 -9.72 -15.85 -3.50
N ASP A 81 -9.02 -14.72 -3.39
CA ASP A 81 -8.40 -14.28 -2.14
C ASP A 81 -9.37 -13.39 -1.35
N ILE A 82 -10.06 -13.99 -0.38
CA ILE A 82 -11.02 -13.29 0.49
C ILE A 82 -10.38 -12.20 1.36
N THR A 83 -9.04 -12.23 1.52
CA THR A 83 -8.30 -11.24 2.31
C THR A 83 -7.99 -9.98 1.51
N ARG A 84 -8.27 -9.98 0.20
CA ARG A 84 -8.01 -8.85 -0.69
C ARG A 84 -9.15 -8.61 -1.68
N PRO A 85 -10.36 -8.23 -1.24
CA PRO A 85 -11.47 -7.99 -2.15
C PRO A 85 -11.19 -6.84 -3.14
N ALA A 86 -11.50 -7.03 -4.43
CA ALA A 86 -11.34 -6.02 -5.49
C ALA A 86 -11.92 -4.66 -5.10
N ALA A 87 -13.19 -4.60 -4.70
CA ALA A 87 -13.86 -3.36 -4.33
C ALA A 87 -13.16 -2.57 -3.21
N GLU A 88 -12.49 -3.26 -2.27
CA GLU A 88 -11.75 -2.59 -1.19
C GLU A 88 -10.45 -1.96 -1.70
N MET A 89 -9.72 -2.67 -2.57
CA MET A 89 -8.48 -2.16 -3.16
C MET A 89 -8.78 -1.02 -4.14
N ASP A 90 -9.81 -1.18 -4.97
CA ASP A 90 -10.25 -0.16 -5.91
C ASP A 90 -10.66 1.12 -5.18
N ALA A 91 -11.40 1.02 -4.08
CA ALA A 91 -11.78 2.18 -3.27
C ALA A 91 -10.57 2.95 -2.69
N ILE A 92 -9.45 2.27 -2.41
CA ILE A 92 -8.21 2.90 -1.97
C ILE A 92 -7.54 3.60 -3.17
N ALA A 93 -7.40 2.91 -4.30
CA ALA A 93 -6.79 3.46 -5.50
C ALA A 93 -7.55 4.70 -6.02
N GLU A 94 -8.88 4.60 -6.12
CA GLU A 94 -9.78 5.71 -6.48
C GLU A 94 -9.62 6.90 -5.53
N PHE A 95 -9.55 6.65 -4.22
CA PHE A 95 -9.35 7.72 -3.25
C PHE A 95 -8.00 8.41 -3.43
N LEU A 96 -6.92 7.65 -3.65
CA LEU A 96 -5.59 8.22 -3.87
C LEU A 96 -5.55 9.07 -5.13
N LEU A 97 -6.16 8.59 -6.23
CA LEU A 97 -6.29 9.36 -7.47
C LEU A 97 -7.09 10.65 -7.25
N ALA A 98 -8.23 10.56 -6.57
CA ALA A 98 -9.05 11.73 -6.22
C ALA A 98 -8.32 12.72 -5.30
N ALA A 99 -7.40 12.22 -4.46
CA ALA A 99 -6.55 13.04 -3.59
C ALA A 99 -5.34 13.67 -4.33
N GLY A 100 -5.19 13.41 -5.63
CA GLY A 100 -4.15 14.01 -6.47
C GLY A 100 -2.94 13.11 -6.75
N ALA A 101 -2.96 11.84 -6.31
CA ALA A 101 -1.98 10.87 -6.78
C ALA A 101 -2.12 10.69 -8.30
N ARG A 102 -1.02 10.37 -8.97
CA ARG A 102 -0.98 10.14 -10.41
C ARG A 102 -0.70 8.67 -10.66
N ALA A 103 -1.48 8.06 -11.55
CA ALA A 103 -1.17 6.72 -12.03
C ALA A 103 0.21 6.75 -12.68
N LEU A 104 1.09 5.86 -12.26
CA LEU A 104 2.39 5.69 -12.90
C LEU A 104 2.14 4.98 -14.22
N GLU A 105 2.45 5.62 -15.33
CA GLU A 105 2.47 4.93 -16.63
C GLU A 105 3.42 3.75 -16.50
N SER A 106 3.03 2.59 -17.04
CA SER A 106 3.86 1.39 -17.01
C SER A 106 5.28 1.78 -17.45
N PHE A 107 6.28 1.56 -16.59
CA PHE A 107 7.66 1.68 -17.01
C PHE A 107 7.79 0.78 -18.24
N HIS A 108 7.97 1.37 -19.42
CA HIS A 108 8.60 0.64 -20.49
C HIS A 108 9.92 0.18 -19.89
N ALA A 109 10.06 -1.13 -19.66
CA ALA A 109 11.35 -1.71 -19.36
C ALA A 109 12.20 -1.39 -20.59
N ASN A 110 12.92 -0.27 -20.56
CA ASN A 110 13.94 0.00 -21.54
C ASN A 110 14.91 -1.17 -21.38
N ALA A 111 14.95 -2.02 -22.40
CA ALA A 111 15.74 -3.25 -22.43
C ALA A 111 17.26 -3.01 -22.28
N GLU A 112 17.68 -1.76 -22.06
CA GLU A 112 19.06 -1.31 -21.96
C GLU A 112 19.63 -1.32 -20.52
N THR A 113 18.83 -1.55 -19.48
CA THR A 113 19.35 -1.63 -18.08
C THR A 113 19.83 -3.03 -17.66
N LEU A 114 19.63 -4.05 -18.50
CA LEU A 114 20.06 -5.43 -18.23
C LEU A 114 21.58 -5.73 -18.30
N PRO A 115 22.49 -4.94 -18.91
CA PRO A 115 23.90 -5.34 -18.99
C PRO A 115 24.65 -5.22 -17.65
N ILE A 116 24.17 -4.41 -16.70
CA ILE A 116 24.92 -4.14 -15.46
C ILE A 116 24.73 -5.26 -14.43
N LEU A 117 23.60 -5.96 -14.43
CA LEU A 117 23.35 -7.08 -13.51
C LEU A 117 23.91 -8.42 -14.02
N ALA A 118 24.15 -8.56 -15.33
CA ALA A 118 24.71 -9.78 -15.91
C ALA A 118 26.24 -9.91 -15.74
N GLN A 119 26.93 -8.88 -15.23
CA GLN A 119 28.39 -8.91 -15.00
C GLN A 119 28.78 -9.28 -13.56
N LEU A 120 27.81 -9.57 -12.69
CA LEU A 120 28.02 -9.96 -11.29
C LEU A 120 27.55 -11.39 -10.96
N LEU A 121 27.32 -12.20 -11.99
CA LEU A 121 27.20 -13.67 -11.93
C LEU A 121 28.23 -14.30 -12.88
#